data_AF-A0A7V7AAB3-F1
#
_entry.id   AF-A0A7V7AAB3-F1
#
_cell.length_a   1.000
_cell.length_b   1.000
_cell.length_c   1.000
_cell.angle_alpha   90.00
_cell.angle_beta   90.00
_cell.angle_gamma   90.00
#
_symmetry.space_group_name_H-M   'P 1'
#
loop_
_entity.id
_entity.type
_entity.pdbx_description
1 polymer ?
#
loop_
_entity_poly.entity_id
_entity_poly.type
_entity_poly.pdbx_seq_one_letter_code
_entity_poly.pdbx_strand_id
1 'polypeptide(L)'
;MDLRIALIEVGQFSQILKDNAYMKLVIDHENIKKCFCLLIDDGNVAVNVETGEEYEVIKRDDKGRITKEAALEAKTNVNYALYVKELDLNKLSSELSDHLETKAYERMLDDKPVTRSR
;
A
#
# COMPACT_ATOMS: atom_id res chain seq x y z
N MET A 1 11.94 -0.23 16.44
CA MET A 1 11.44 0.28 15.15
C MET A 1 10.06 -0.30 15.04
N ASP A 2 9.04 0.53 15.01
CA ASP A 2 7.66 0.06 15.12
C ASP A 2 7.17 -0.40 13.76
N LEU A 3 6.89 -1.71 13.64
CA LEU A 3 6.36 -2.30 12.41
C LEU A 3 4.91 -1.84 12.22
N ARG A 4 4.65 -1.14 11.11
CA ARG A 4 3.30 -0.75 10.70
C ARG A 4 2.81 -1.69 9.62
N ILE A 5 2.16 -2.78 10.01
CA ILE A 5 1.58 -3.74 9.07
C ILE A 5 0.12 -3.40 8.83
N ALA A 6 -0.33 -3.46 7.58
CA ALA A 6 -1.71 -3.18 7.20
C ALA A 6 -2.28 -4.26 6.29
N LEU A 7 -3.60 -4.46 6.39
CA LEU A 7 -4.38 -5.11 5.35
C LEU A 7 -4.71 -4.07 4.27
N ILE A 8 -4.30 -4.35 3.03
CA ILE A 8 -4.42 -3.42 1.92
C ILE A 8 -5.27 -4.00 0.80
N GLU A 9 -6.15 -3.15 0.25
CA GLU A 9 -6.80 -3.41 -1.04
C GLU A 9 -5.97 -2.77 -2.15
N VAL A 10 -5.38 -3.60 -3.00
CA VAL A 10 -4.61 -3.19 -4.17
C VAL A 10 -5.51 -3.24 -5.38
N GLY A 11 -5.55 -2.16 -6.15
CA GLY A 11 -6.37 -2.09 -7.36
C GLY A 11 -5.82 -1.09 -8.37
N GLN A 12 -6.47 -1.06 -9.53
CA GLN A 12 -6.07 -0.20 -10.64
C GLN A 12 -7.19 0.77 -11.01
N PHE A 13 -6.81 1.90 -11.58
CA PHE A 13 -7.77 2.79 -12.24
C PHE A 13 -7.98 2.35 -13.68
N SER A 14 -9.22 2.12 -14.07
CA SER A 14 -9.61 1.77 -15.44
C SER A 14 -9.72 3.01 -16.32
N GLN A 15 -10.15 4.14 -15.75
CA GLN A 15 -10.30 5.41 -16.47
C GLN A 15 -10.05 6.61 -15.56
N ILE A 16 -9.56 7.69 -16.18
CA ILE A 16 -9.37 9.00 -15.57
C ILE A 16 -10.18 10.00 -16.40
N LEU A 17 -11.22 10.58 -15.80
CA LEU A 17 -12.06 11.58 -16.43
C LEU A 17 -11.71 12.95 -15.87
N LYS A 18 -11.55 13.95 -16.73
CA LYS A 18 -11.24 15.33 -16.36
C LYS A 18 -12.31 16.26 -16.94
N ASP A 19 -12.95 17.02 -16.06
CA ASP A 19 -13.76 18.19 -16.43
C ASP A 19 -13.11 19.42 -15.77
N ASN A 20 -13.37 20.63 -16.30
CA ASN A 20 -12.67 21.87 -16.00
C ASN A 20 -12.43 22.14 -14.50
N ALA A 21 -13.29 21.63 -13.60
CA ALA A 21 -13.14 21.75 -12.14
C ALA A 21 -12.79 20.45 -11.39
N TYR A 22 -12.93 19.27 -11.99
CA TYR A 22 -12.86 17.98 -11.27
C TYR A 22 -12.16 16.88 -12.07
N MET A 23 -11.41 16.04 -11.37
CA MET A 23 -10.98 14.73 -11.87
C MET A 23 -11.75 13.63 -11.16
N LYS A 24 -12.18 12.64 -11.94
CA LYS A 24 -12.84 11.44 -11.46
C LYS A 24 -12.03 10.23 -11.87
N LEU A 25 -11.63 9.44 -10.89
CA LEU A 25 -10.97 8.17 -11.09
C LEU A 25 -12.02 7.05 -11.02
N VAL A 26 -11.99 6.15 -11.99
CA VAL A 26 -12.82 4.95 -12.00
C VAL A 26 -11.95 3.78 -11.60
N ILE A 27 -12.28 3.12 -10.49
CA ILE A 27 -11.57 1.96 -9.99
C ILE A 27 -12.13 0.71 -10.67
N ASP A 28 -11.22 -0.15 -11.11
CA ASP A 28 -11.57 -1.51 -11.52
C ASP A 28 -11.73 -2.39 -10.28
N HIS A 29 -12.98 -2.57 -9.85
CA HIS A 29 -13.31 -3.35 -8.65
C HIS A 29 -13.17 -4.86 -8.86
N GLU A 30 -13.22 -5.36 -10.10
CA GLU A 30 -13.11 -6.80 -10.37
C GLU A 30 -11.68 -7.31 -10.14
N ASN A 31 -10.70 -6.43 -10.27
CA ASN A 31 -9.28 -6.72 -10.11
C ASN A 31 -8.69 -6.31 -8.75
N ILE A 32 -9.53 -5.96 -7.77
CA ILE A 32 -9.05 -5.64 -6.42
C ILE A 32 -8.56 -6.91 -5.72
N LYS A 33 -7.33 -6.84 -5.21
CA LYS A 33 -6.69 -7.89 -4.40
C LYS A 33 -6.48 -7.43 -2.98
N LYS A 34 -6.51 -8.36 -2.03
CA LYS A 34 -6.17 -8.11 -0.63
C LYS A 34 -4.82 -8.73 -0.30
N CYS A 35 -3.97 -7.97 0.36
CA CYS A 35 -2.68 -8.47 0.82
C CYS A 35 -2.29 -7.79 2.15
N PHE A 36 -1.36 -8.42 2.86
CA PHE A 36 -0.70 -7.80 3.99
C PHE A 36 0.53 -7.06 3.51
N CYS A 37 0.70 -5.82 3.96
CA CYS A 37 1.81 -4.98 3.57
C CYS A 37 2.47 -4.35 4.79
N LEU A 38 3.78 -4.15 4.72
CA LEU A 38 4.51 -3.23 5.56
C LEU A 38 4.35 -1.81 5.01
N LEU A 39 3.94 -0.87 5.85
CA LEU A 39 3.89 0.55 5.50
C LEU A 39 5.25 1.19 5.82
N ILE A 40 5.84 1.82 4.82
CA ILE A 40 7.10 2.56 4.91
C ILE A 40 6.91 3.99 4.37
N ASP A 41 7.95 4.83 4.48
CA ASP A 41 7.93 6.24 4.07
C ASP A 41 6.71 6.99 4.62
N ASP A 42 6.55 6.96 5.95
CA ASP A 42 5.40 7.53 6.68
C ASP A 42 4.01 7.02 6.22
N GLY A 43 3.96 5.89 5.52
CA GLY A 43 2.75 5.27 4.99
C GLY A 43 2.41 5.71 3.56
N ASN A 44 3.35 6.30 2.83
CA ASN A 44 3.19 6.61 1.40
C ASN A 44 3.43 5.39 0.51
N VAL A 45 4.22 4.42 0.99
CA VAL A 45 4.56 3.20 0.26
C VAL A 45 4.15 1.99 1.09
N ALA A 46 3.54 1.02 0.41
CA ALA A 46 3.16 -0.26 0.97
C ALA A 46 3.94 -1.37 0.27
N VAL A 47 4.62 -2.21 1.04
CA VAL A 47 5.38 -3.35 0.53
C VAL A 47 4.70 -4.64 0.91
N ASN A 48 4.27 -5.43 -0.07
CA ASN A 48 3.66 -6.74 0.16
C ASN A 48 4.63 -7.64 0.93
N VAL A 49 4.22 -8.13 2.10
CA VAL A 49 5.11 -8.92 2.97
C VAL A 49 5.52 -10.26 2.34
N GLU A 50 4.66 -10.82 1.49
CA GLU A 50 4.93 -12.11 0.83
C GLU A 50 5.76 -11.92 -0.43
N THR A 51 5.33 -11.04 -1.33
CA THR A 51 5.94 -10.92 -2.66
C THR A 51 7.07 -9.91 -2.71
N GLY A 52 7.08 -8.92 -1.80
CA GLY A 52 7.99 -7.77 -1.85
C GLY A 52 7.58 -6.73 -2.90
N GLU A 53 6.44 -6.89 -3.57
CA GLU A 53 5.93 -5.88 -4.49
C GLU A 53 5.58 -4.59 -3.74
N GLU A 54 5.99 -3.46 -4.31
CA GLU A 54 5.71 -2.13 -3.77
C GLU A 54 4.51 -1.51 -4.45
N TYR A 55 3.68 -0.84 -3.65
CA TYR A 55 2.52 -0.10 -4.11
C TYR A 55 2.54 1.31 -3.53
N GLU A 56 2.32 2.29 -4.38
CA GLU A 56 2.06 3.66 -3.94
C GLU A 56 0.68 3.73 -3.25
N VAL A 57 0.63 4.36 -2.09
CA VAL A 57 -0.59 4.54 -1.31
C VAL A 57 -1.35 5.77 -1.80
N ILE A 58 -2.55 5.55 -2.34
CA ILE A 58 -3.43 6.64 -2.74
C ILE A 58 -4.13 7.19 -1.50
N LYS A 59 -3.68 8.37 -1.06
CA LYS A 59 -4.25 9.07 0.09
C LYS A 59 -5.69 9.51 -0.18
N ARG A 60 -6.52 9.33 0.85
CA ARG A 60 -7.91 9.77 0.87
C ARG A 60 -8.11 10.86 1.92
N ASP A 61 -9.09 11.73 1.68
CA ASP A 61 -9.54 12.73 2.65
C ASP A 61 -10.31 12.08 3.82
N ASP A 62 -10.71 12.89 4.79
CA ASP A 62 -11.51 12.51 5.97
C ASP A 62 -12.86 11.88 5.62
N LYS A 63 -13.32 12.06 4.38
CA LYS A 63 -14.58 11.54 3.84
C LYS A 63 -14.36 10.32 2.95
N GLY A 64 -13.14 9.79 2.91
CA GLY A 64 -12.78 8.60 2.15
C GLY A 64 -12.66 8.82 0.64
N ARG A 65 -12.54 10.07 0.17
CA ARG A 65 -12.39 10.43 -1.25
C ARG A 65 -10.92 10.55 -1.61
N ILE A 66 -10.56 10.20 -2.84
CA ILE A 66 -9.20 10.46 -3.33
C ILE A 66 -8.97 11.97 -3.40
N THR A 67 -7.83 12.44 -2.92
CA THR A 67 -7.46 13.86 -2.93
C THR A 67 -7.24 14.36 -4.36
N LYS A 68 -7.30 15.66 -4.58
CA LYS A 68 -7.08 16.25 -5.92
C LYS A 68 -5.67 15.98 -6.41
N GLU A 69 -4.70 16.07 -5.49
CA GLU A 69 -3.28 15.86 -5.72
C GLU A 69 -3.03 14.40 -6.16
N ALA A 70 -3.53 13.43 -5.39
CA ALA A 70 -3.41 12.02 -5.77
C ALA A 70 -4.12 11.72 -7.10
N ALA A 71 -5.24 12.38 -7.38
CA ALA A 71 -5.93 12.22 -8.66
C ALA A 71 -5.19 12.81 -9.86
N LEU A 72 -4.36 13.84 -9.67
CA LEU A 72 -3.51 14.41 -10.72
C LEU A 72 -2.35 13.50 -11.10
N GLU A 73 -1.84 12.74 -10.12
CA GLU A 73 -0.64 11.91 -10.27
C GLU A 73 -0.98 10.46 -10.65
N ALA A 74 -2.22 10.04 -10.44
CA ALA A 74 -2.71 8.70 -10.76
C ALA A 74 -2.55 8.36 -12.25
N LYS A 75 -2.17 7.09 -12.51
CA LYS A 75 -2.03 6.51 -13.85
C LYS A 75 -2.95 5.32 -14.02
N THR A 76 -3.37 5.03 -15.24
CA THR A 76 -4.11 3.80 -15.56
C THR A 76 -3.15 2.61 -15.63
N ASN A 77 -3.67 1.40 -15.39
CA ASN A 77 -2.91 0.13 -15.42
C ASN A 77 -1.74 0.04 -14.42
N VAL A 78 -1.74 0.87 -13.38
CA VAL A 78 -0.78 0.80 -12.26
C VAL A 78 -1.53 0.31 -11.02
N ASN A 79 -0.90 -0.60 -10.28
CA ASN A 79 -1.41 -1.11 -9.00
C ASN A 79 -1.14 -0.09 -7.90
N TYR A 80 -2.20 0.36 -7.23
CA TYR A 80 -2.13 1.26 -6.09
C TYR A 80 -2.70 0.59 -4.85
N ALA A 81 -2.20 0.97 -3.69
CA ALA A 81 -2.85 0.69 -2.42
C ALA A 81 -4.01 1.69 -2.23
N LEU A 82 -5.24 1.22 -2.46
CA LEU A 82 -6.45 2.06 -2.51
C LEU A 82 -7.17 2.17 -1.17
N TYR A 83 -6.96 1.21 -0.28
CA TYR A 83 -7.48 1.19 1.07
C TYR A 83 -6.44 0.57 1.98
N VAL A 84 -6.17 1.21 3.12
CA VAL A 84 -5.17 0.80 4.08
C VAL A 84 -5.84 0.69 5.44
N LYS A 85 -5.82 -0.51 6.02
CA LYS A 85 -6.24 -0.75 7.40
C LYS A 85 -5.04 -1.25 8.19
N GLU A 86 -4.43 -0.36 8.96
CA GLU A 86 -3.38 -0.74 9.92
C GLU A 86 -3.92 -1.79 10.88
N LEU A 87 -3.09 -2.80 11.13
CA LEU A 87 -3.44 -3.95 11.95
C LEU A 87 -2.83 -3.77 13.34
N ASP A 88 -3.64 -4.07 14.34
CA ASP A 88 -3.17 -4.28 15.69
C ASP A 88 -2.76 -5.75 15.83
N LEU A 89 -1.46 -6.02 15.72
CA LEU A 89 -0.90 -7.38 15.73
C LEU A 89 -1.26 -8.14 17.01
N ASN A 90 -1.41 -7.44 18.14
CA ASN A 90 -1.81 -8.04 19.42
C ASN A 90 -3.24 -8.61 19.40
N LYS A 91 -4.07 -8.22 18.43
CA LYS A 91 -5.44 -8.72 18.24
C LYS A 91 -5.54 -9.85 17.23
N LEU A 92 -4.44 -10.21 16.57
CA LEU A 92 -4.37 -11.34 15.65
C LEU A 92 -4.05 -12.64 16.42
N SER A 93 -4.23 -13.79 15.77
CA SER A 93 -3.68 -15.04 16.31
C SER A 93 -2.16 -14.95 16.38
N SER A 94 -1.55 -15.58 17.38
CA SER A 94 -0.10 -15.57 17.57
C SER A 94 0.64 -16.06 16.33
N GLU A 95 0.18 -17.16 15.72
CA GLU A 95 0.79 -17.72 14.50
C GLU A 95 0.80 -16.73 13.33
N LEU A 96 -0.30 -16.01 13.11
CA LEU A 96 -0.38 -15.03 12.02
C LEU A 96 0.45 -13.78 12.34
N SER A 97 0.42 -13.33 13.59
CA SER A 97 1.25 -12.21 14.05
C SER A 97 2.74 -12.51 13.82
N ASP A 98 3.21 -13.65 14.32
CA ASP A 98 4.61 -14.07 14.22
C ASP A 98 5.06 -14.21 12.76
N HIS A 99 4.20 -14.78 11.90
CA HIS A 99 4.47 -14.92 10.47
C HIS A 99 4.62 -13.56 9.79
N LEU A 100 3.68 -12.64 10.02
CA LEU A 100 3.70 -11.31 9.42
C LEU A 100 4.89 -10.47 9.90
N GLU A 101 5.21 -10.53 11.20
CA GLU A 101 6.38 -9.85 11.75
C GLU A 101 7.67 -10.40 11.14
N THR A 102 7.83 -11.73 11.09
CA THR A 102 9.02 -12.36 10.51
C THR A 102 9.23 -11.93 9.07
N LYS A 103 8.18 -12.02 8.24
CA LYS A 103 8.24 -11.61 6.83
C LYS A 103 8.55 -10.12 6.69
N ALA A 104 7.93 -9.27 7.48
CA ALA A 104 8.19 -7.83 7.46
C ALA A 104 9.66 -7.52 7.82
N TYR A 105 10.21 -8.17 8.86
CA TYR A 105 11.61 -8.00 9.23
C TYR A 105 12.59 -8.46 8.15
N GLU A 106 12.33 -9.60 7.50
CA GLU A 106 13.13 -10.07 6.35
C GLU A 106 13.20 -8.98 5.26
N ARG A 107 12.06 -8.38 4.91
CA ARG A 107 12.00 -7.31 3.89
C ARG A 107 12.77 -6.06 4.28
N MET A 108 12.74 -5.64 5.54
CA MET A 108 13.50 -4.48 6.01
C MET A 108 15.01 -4.70 5.99
N LEU A 109 15.47 -5.95 6.09
CA LEU A 109 16.89 -6.28 6.05
C LEU A 109 17.43 -6.32 4.62
N ASP A 110 16.61 -6.71 3.65
CA ASP A 110 16.95 -6.72 2.23
C ASP A 110 17.19 -5.30 1.66
N ASP A 111 16.56 -4.28 2.26
CA ASP A 111 16.65 -2.87 1.84
C ASP A 111 17.88 -2.13 2.41
N LYS A 112 18.77 -2.83 3.14
CA LYS A 112 20.07 -2.26 3.49
C LYS A 112 20.96 -2.27 2.24
N PRO A 113 21.59 -1.13 1.88
CA PRO A 113 22.64 -1.17 0.87
C PRO A 113 23.69 -2.15 1.37
N VAL A 114 23.91 -3.22 0.63
CA VAL A 114 25.06 -4.09 0.85
C VAL A 114 26.27 -3.20 0.58
N THR A 115 26.82 -2.57 1.62
CA THR A 115 28.19 -2.09 1.60
C THR A 115 29.05 -3.34 1.45
N ARG A 116 29.23 -3.78 0.20
CA ARG A 116 30.38 -4.59 -0.18
C ARG A 116 31.59 -3.68 -0.01
N SER A 117 32.04 -3.58 1.22
CA SER A 117 33.41 -3.21 1.52
C SER A 117 34.26 -4.39 1.06
N ARG A 118 34.91 -4.24 -0.09
CA ARG A 118 36.31 -4.60 -0.35
C ARG A 118 36.67 -4.29 -1.79
#